data_AF-A0A9P3PFC0-F1
#
_entry.id   AF-A0A9P3PFC0-F1
#
_cell.length_a   1.000
_cell.length_b   1.000
_cell.length_c   1.000
_cell.angle_alpha   90.00
_cell.angle_beta   90.00
_cell.angle_gamma   90.00
#
_symmetry.space_group_name_H-M   'P 1'
#
loop_
_entity.id
_entity.type
_entity.pdbx_description
1 polymer ?
#
loop_
_entity_poly.entity_id
_entity_poly.type
_entity_poly.pdbx_seq_one_letter_code
_entity_poly.pdbx_strand_id
1 'polypeptide(L)' 'MALPVLLSRGLDPLLGIFTGFFAYYLHETHPRTALSPDERLSALLRWKWNKFQQSRREQLRALEDAA' A
#
# COMPACT_ATOMS: atom_id res chain seq x y z
N MET A 1 5.64 -20.06 30.09
CA MET A 1 6.66 -20.19 29.01
C MET A 1 6.42 -19.06 28.02
N ALA A 2 7.22 -17.99 28.07
CA ALA A 2 7.06 -16.84 27.19
C ALA A 2 7.88 -17.05 25.91
N LEU A 3 7.22 -16.99 24.75
CA LEU A 3 7.87 -17.11 23.44
C LEU A 3 8.77 -15.89 23.20
N PRO A 4 10.05 -16.08 22.81
CA PRO A 4 10.99 -14.98 22.66
C PRO A 4 10.63 -14.18 21.41
N VAL A 5 10.09 -12.99 21.60
CA VAL A 5 9.92 -12.00 20.54
C VAL A 5 11.27 -11.34 20.26
N LEU A 6 12.03 -11.97 19.38
CA LEU A 6 13.27 -11.44 18.84
C LEU A 6 12.91 -10.24 17.94
N LEU A 7 13.09 -9.04 18.49
CA LEU A 7 13.18 -7.73 17.82
C LEU A 7 11.95 -6.80 17.82
N SER A 8 10.71 -7.21 17.51
CA SER A 8 9.50 -6.37 17.71
C SER A 8 8.22 -7.12 17.38
N ARG A 9 7.35 -7.29 18.38
CA ARG A 9 6.04 -7.99 18.28
C ARG A 9 5.04 -7.40 17.25
N GLY A 10 5.38 -6.29 16.59
CA GLY A 10 4.56 -5.64 15.56
C GLY A 10 5.19 -5.53 14.16
N LEU A 11 6.52 -5.68 14.01
CA LEU A 11 7.17 -5.56 12.70
C LEU A 11 7.03 -6.84 11.88
N ASP A 12 7.19 -8.01 12.51
CA ASP A 12 7.05 -9.32 11.85
C ASP A 12 5.70 -9.52 11.15
N PRO A 13 4.52 -9.21 11.76
CA PRO A 13 3.25 -9.33 11.06
C PRO A 13 3.09 -8.28 9.96
N LEU A 14 3.65 -7.08 10.13
CA LEU A 14 3.59 -6.03 9.11
C LEU A 14 4.44 -6.41 7.88
N LEU A 15 5.63 -6.97 8.12
CA LEU A 15 6.49 -7.56 7.11
C LEU A 15 5.82 -8.76 6.43
N GLY A 16 5.13 -9.63 7.18
CA GLY A 16 4.38 -10.76 6.63
C GLY A 16 3.24 -10.33 5.71
N ILE A 17 2.43 -9.35 6.13
CA ILE A 17 1.33 -8.79 5.32
C ILE A 17 1.89 -8.09 4.08
N PHE A 18 2.94 -7.29 4.24
CA PHE A 18 3.61 -6.61 3.13
C PHE A 18 4.17 -7.60 2.12
N THR A 19 4.84 -8.65 2.61
CA THR A 19 5.44 -9.68 1.77
C THR A 19 4.39 -10.49 1.03
N GLY A 20 3.27 -10.86 1.69
CA GLY A 20 2.14 -11.52 1.04
C GLY A 20 1.50 -10.66 -0.05
N PHE A 21 1.30 -9.37 0.23
CA PHE A 21 0.79 -8.42 -0.76
C PHE A 21 1.77 -8.22 -1.93
N PHE A 22 3.07 -8.17 -1.66
CA PHE A 22 4.11 -8.03 -2.67
C PHE A 22 4.23 -9.28 -3.56
N ALA A 23 4.17 -10.47 -2.97
CA ALA A 23 4.15 -11.73 -3.71
C ALA A 23 2.93 -11.82 -4.64
N TYR A 24 1.75 -11.41 -4.14
CA TYR A 24 0.54 -11.30 -4.96
C TYR A 24 0.70 -10.29 -6.09
N TYR A 25 1.28 -9.12 -5.81
CA TYR A 25 1.57 -8.12 -6.83
C TYR A 25 2.50 -8.64 -7.93
N LEU A 26 3.55 -9.38 -7.55
CA LEU A 26 4.51 -9.95 -8.49
C LEU A 26 3.88 -11.06 -9.35
N HIS A 27 3.02 -11.88 -8.75
CA HIS A 27 2.23 -12.88 -9.46
C HIS A 27 1.33 -12.22 -10.51
N GLU A 28 0.69 -11.11 -10.15
CA GLU A 28 -0.18 -10.34 -11.06
C GLU A 28 0.60 -9.64 -12.20
N THR A 29 1.90 -9.34 -12.03
CA THR A 29 2.75 -8.74 -13.08
C THR A 29 3.33 -9.74 -14.07
N HIS A 30 3.11 -11.06 -13.89
CA HIS A 30 3.69 -12.05 -14.80
C HIS A 30 3.01 -12.02 -16.18
N PRO A 31 3.77 -11.92 -17.27
CA PRO A 31 3.24 -11.66 -18.62
C PRO A 31 2.41 -12.82 -19.22
N ARG A 32 2.38 -13.99 -18.57
CA ARG A 32 1.60 -15.16 -19.03
C ARG A 32 0.22 -15.29 -18.39
N THR A 33 -0.07 -14.52 -17.34
CA THR A 33 -1.34 -14.56 -16.57
C THR A 33 -1.94 -13.16 -16.41
N ALA A 34 -1.49 -12.19 -17.23
CA ALA A 34 -1.88 -10.81 -17.10
C ALA A 34 -3.39 -10.63 -17.37
N LEU A 35 -4.18 -10.51 -16.30
CA LEU A 35 -5.50 -9.90 -16.36
C LEU A 35 -5.34 -8.43 -16.81
N SER A 36 -6.38 -7.90 -17.47
CA SER A 36 -6.36 -6.56 -18.02
C SER A 36 -5.93 -5.53 -16.96
N PRO A 37 -5.14 -4.50 -17.31
CA PRO A 37 -4.63 -3.50 -16.36
C PRO A 37 -5.69 -2.83 -15.49
N ASP A 38 -6.94 -2.77 -15.99
CA ASP A 38 -8.11 -2.20 -15.31
C ASP A 38 -8.73 -3.12 -14.25
N GLU A 39 -8.46 -4.43 -14.29
CA GLU A 39 -8.95 -5.40 -13.29
C GLU A 39 -7.99 -5.55 -12.10
N ARG A 40 -6.82 -4.90 -12.17
CA ARG A 40 -5.78 -5.05 -11.16
C ARG A 40 -6.10 -4.20 -9.93
N LEU A 41 -6.07 -4.83 -8.76
CA LEU A 41 -6.19 -4.14 -7.46
C LEU A 41 -5.14 -3.03 -7.29
N SER A 42 -3.99 -3.14 -7.95
CA SER A 42 -2.96 -2.11 -7.97
C SER A 42 -3.41 -0.82 -8.66
N ALA A 43 -4.27 -0.89 -9.67
CA ALA A 43 -4.84 0.29 -10.34
C ALA A 43 -5.77 1.06 -9.38
N LEU A 44 -6.60 0.34 -8.62
CA LEU A 44 -7.46 0.92 -7.57
C LEU A 44 -6.64 1.53 -6.43
N LEU A 45 -5.56 0.87 -6.00
CA LEU A 45 -4.64 1.41 -5.00
C LEU A 45 -3.93 2.66 -5.49
N ARG A 46 -3.50 2.68 -6.76
CA ARG A 46 -2.90 3.87 -7.37
C ARG A 46 -3.89 5.03 -7.45
N TRP A 47 -5.14 4.76 -7.82
CA TRP A 47 -6.22 5.76 -7.80
C TRP A 47 -6.46 6.31 -6.39
N LYS A 48 -6.58 5.42 -5.39
CA LYS A 48 -6.79 5.81 -3.99
C LYS A 48 -5.62 6.64 -3.46
N TRP A 49 -4.40 6.28 -3.81
CA TRP A 49 -3.19 7.02 -3.43
C TRP A 49 -3.18 8.42 -4.05
N ASN A 50 -3.47 8.53 -5.35
CA ASN A 50 -3.56 9.82 -6.04
C ASN A 50 -4.63 10.72 -5.41
N LYS A 51 -5.81 10.16 -5.09
CA LYS A 51 -6.89 10.89 -4.42
C LYS A 51 -6.48 11.36 -3.02
N PHE A 52 -5.80 10.51 -2.25
CA PHE A 52 -5.28 10.88 -0.93
C PHE A 52 -4.24 12.00 -1.00
N GLN A 53 -3.28 11.90 -1.93
CA GLN A 53 -2.27 12.94 -2.16
C GLN A 53 -2.92 14.28 -2.55
N GLN A 54 -3.95 14.25 -3.40
CA GLN A 54 -4.68 15.44 -3.79
C GLN A 54 -5.38 16.10 -2.57
N SER A 55 -6.10 15.31 -1.77
CA SER A 55 -6.75 15.83 -0.57
C SER A 55 -5.74 16.39 0.45
N ARG A 56 -4.56 15.77 0.59
CA ARG A 56 -3.48 16.29 1.44
C ARG A 56 -2.91 17.61 0.94
N ARG A 57 -2.76 17.77 -0.39
CA ARG A 57 -2.33 19.03 -1.01
C ARG A 57 -3.37 20.14 -0.85
N GLU A 58 -4.65 19.81 -0.96
CA GLU A 58 -5.75 20.75 -0.73
C GLU A 58 -5.79 21.22 0.73
N GLN A 59 -5.60 20.31 1.69
CA GLN A 59 -5.48 20.67 3.11
C GLN A 59 -4.28 21.58 3.39
N LEU A 60 -3.13 21.30 2.79
CA LEU A 60 -1.93 22.14 2.94
C LEU A 60 -2.16 23.54 2.38
N ARG A 61 -2.75 23.66 1.19
CA ARG A 61 -3.11 24.96 0.60
C ARG A 61 -4.11 25.74 1.45
N ALA A 62 -5.14 25.07 1.96
CA ALA A 62 -6.12 25.71 2.84
C ALA A 62 -5.51 26.22 4.16
N LEU A 63 -4.45 25.56 4.66
CA LEU A 63 -3.70 26.03 5.82
C LEU A 63 -2.78 27.21 5.48
N GLU A 64 -2.18 27.22 4.28
CA GLU A 64 -1.38 28.35 3.78
C GLU A 64 -2.23 29.59 3.53
N ASP A 65 -3.45 29.44 2.98
CA ASP A 65 -4.38 30.56 2.74
C ASP A 65 -5.02 31.12 4.03
N ALA A 66 -4.99 30.34 5.12
CA ALA A 66 -5.55 30.73 6.42
C ALA A 66 -4.51 31.36 7.39
N ALA A 67 -3.24 31.40 7.00
CA ALA A 67 -2.13 31.96 7.77
C ALA A 67 -1.77 33.38 7.29
#